data_AF-A0A1B6CAX1-F1
#
_entry.id   AF-A0A1B6CAX1-F1
#
_cell.length_a   1.000
_cell.length_b   1.000
_cell.length_c   1.000
_cell.angle_alpha   90.00
_cell.angle_beta   90.00
_cell.angle_gamma   90.00
#
_symmetry.space_group_name_H-M   'P 1'
#
loop_
_entity.id
_entity.type
_entity.pdbx_description
1 polymer ?
#
loop_
_entity_poly.entity_id
_entity_poly.type
_entity_poly.pdbx_seq_one_letter_code
_entity_poly.pdbx_strand_id
1 'polypeptide(L)'
;ERLRLGGRECLLRSVCEAAHTPVQHNGIMGELLHIILTPSSTEDEPLDFTARYYMAAELAGKEAQANSTTDQCGVMYPNCDTSLLDFVSTVGERITDKLVRLFMKGSW
;
A
#
# COMPACT_ATOMS: atom_id res chain seq x y z
N GLU A 1 -3.74 -12.52 -17.03
CA GLU A 1 -4.13 -13.44 -15.94
C GLU A 1 -4.77 -12.62 -14.83
N ARG A 2 -5.96 -13.01 -14.33
CA ARG A 2 -6.56 -12.34 -13.18
C ARG A 2 -5.77 -12.77 -11.95
N LEU A 3 -4.93 -11.88 -11.42
CA LEU A 3 -4.21 -12.12 -10.17
C LEU A 3 -5.25 -12.55 -9.13
N ARG A 4 -5.16 -13.78 -8.60
CA ARG A 4 -6.02 -14.31 -7.54
C ARG A 4 -5.67 -13.65 -6.19
N LEU A 5 -5.62 -12.33 -6.20
CA LEU A 5 -5.52 -11.52 -5.00
C LEU A 5 -6.88 -11.68 -4.32
N GLY A 6 -6.92 -12.09 -3.06
CA GLY A 6 -8.09 -11.81 -2.23
C GLY A 6 -8.24 -10.29 -2.16
N GLY A 7 -8.84 -9.68 -3.19
CA GLY A 7 -8.58 -8.28 -3.54
C GLY A 7 -8.95 -7.32 -2.41
N ARG A 8 -9.97 -7.69 -1.64
CA ARG A 8 -10.36 -6.98 -0.42
C ARG A 8 -9.31 -7.12 0.69
N GLU A 9 -8.83 -8.32 0.98
CA GLU A 9 -7.80 -8.53 2.01
C GLU A 9 -6.48 -7.85 1.63
N CYS A 10 -6.08 -7.91 0.37
CA CYS A 10 -4.89 -7.20 -0.09
C CYS A 10 -5.06 -5.68 -0.04
N LEU A 11 -6.25 -5.16 -0.34
CA LEU A 11 -6.53 -3.74 -0.17
C LEU A 11 -6.48 -3.33 1.31
N LEU A 12 -7.06 -4.13 2.21
CA LEU A 12 -6.99 -3.89 3.66
C LEU A 12 -5.55 -3.97 4.17
N ARG A 13 -4.76 -4.93 3.69
CA ARG A 13 -3.32 -5.02 3.96
C ARG A 13 -2.58 -3.76 3.52
N SER A 14 -2.86 -3.27 2.31
CA SER A 14 -2.26 -2.03 1.80
C SER A 14 -2.65 -0.78 2.61
N VAL A 15 -3.89 -0.67 3.07
CA VAL A 15 -4.30 0.42 3.97
C VAL A 15 -3.54 0.36 5.29
N CYS A 16 -3.43 -0.83 5.89
CA CYS A 16 -2.65 -1.04 7.12
C CYS A 16 -1.18 -0.67 6.92
N GLU A 17 -0.55 -1.14 5.84
CA GLU A 17 0.85 -0.85 5.54
C GLU A 17 1.10 0.63 5.25
N ALA A 18 0.19 1.31 4.52
CA ALA A 18 0.28 2.74 4.28
C ALA A 18 0.19 3.56 5.58
N ALA A 19 -0.59 3.09 6.55
CA ALA A 19 -0.69 3.70 7.87
C ALA A 19 0.50 3.36 8.78
N HIS A 20 1.08 2.15 8.66
CA HIS A 20 2.24 1.73 9.43
C HIS A 20 3.53 2.42 8.97
N THR A 21 3.74 2.50 7.65
CA THR A 21 4.91 3.14 7.02
C THR A 21 4.42 4.16 5.99
N PRO A 22 4.15 5.41 6.40
CA PRO A 22 3.61 6.45 5.52
C PRO A 22 4.49 6.72 4.30
N VAL A 23 3.87 6.79 3.12
CA VAL A 23 4.54 6.98 1.82
C VAL A 23 4.88 8.47 1.59
N GLN A 24 5.73 9.07 2.43
CA GLN A 24 5.97 10.52 2.41
C GLN A 24 7.09 10.98 1.45
N HIS A 25 7.78 10.06 0.76
CA HIS A 25 9.01 10.38 0.01
C HIS A 25 9.00 10.03 -1.49
N ASN A 26 7.81 9.87 -2.09
CA ASN A 26 7.66 9.49 -3.50
C ASN A 26 7.07 10.61 -4.39
N GLY A 27 7.21 11.87 -3.98
CA GLY A 27 6.62 13.02 -4.68
C GLY A 27 5.10 12.88 -4.81
N ILE A 28 4.54 13.34 -5.95
CA ILE A 28 3.09 13.30 -6.18
C ILE A 28 2.48 11.89 -6.12
N MET A 29 3.25 10.86 -6.47
CA MET A 29 2.77 9.48 -6.40
C MET A 29 2.62 9.03 -4.94
N GLY A 30 3.55 9.42 -4.07
CA GLY A 30 3.45 9.17 -2.64
C GLY A 30 2.24 9.86 -2.02
N GLU A 31 2.03 11.14 -2.35
CA GLU A 31 0.87 11.92 -1.91
C GLU A 31 -0.46 11.31 -2.39
N LEU A 32 -0.53 10.90 -3.66
CA LEU A 32 -1.75 10.28 -4.20
C LEU A 32 -2.04 8.93 -3.52
N LEU A 33 -1.01 8.12 -3.30
CA LEU A 33 -1.15 6.85 -2.56
C LEU A 33 -1.60 7.09 -1.13
N HIS A 34 -1.05 8.12 -0.46
CA HIS A 34 -1.47 8.50 0.88
C HIS A 34 -2.96 8.86 0.91
N ILE A 35 -3.45 9.70 -0.01
CA ILE A 35 -4.87 10.06 -0.09
C ILE A 35 -5.75 8.83 -0.34
N ILE A 36 -5.38 7.96 -1.28
CA ILE A 36 -6.20 6.80 -1.65
C ILE A 36 -6.25 5.74 -0.54
N LEU A 37 -5.17 5.59 0.24
CA LEU A 37 -5.01 4.52 1.24
C LEU A 37 -5.20 4.99 2.69
N THR A 38 -5.69 6.21 2.92
CA THR A 38 -5.95 6.77 4.25
C THR A 38 -7.44 7.02 4.44
N PRO A 39 -8.25 6.01 4.83
CA PRO A 39 -9.69 6.18 4.97
C PRO A 39 -10.09 7.28 5.95
N SER A 40 -9.27 7.65 6.94
CA SER A 40 -9.52 8.80 7.83
C SER A 40 -9.41 10.15 7.13
N SER A 41 -9.00 10.22 5.86
CA SER A 41 -8.97 11.47 5.09
C SER A 41 -10.33 11.83 4.48
N THR A 42 -11.35 10.98 4.63
CA THR A 42 -12.72 11.29 4.20
C THR A 42 -13.47 11.99 5.33
N GLU A 43 -14.23 13.06 5.02
CA GLU A 43 -15.01 13.81 6.01
C GLU A 43 -16.33 13.12 6.41
N ASP A 44 -16.76 12.10 5.67
CA ASP A 44 -17.99 11.37 5.95
C ASP A 44 -17.80 10.35 7.08
N GLU A 45 -18.73 10.33 8.04
CA GLU A 45 -18.87 9.23 9.01
C GLU A 45 -18.95 7.88 8.26
N PRO A 46 -18.43 6.77 8.80
CA PRO A 46 -18.52 5.46 8.16
C PRO A 46 -19.98 4.96 8.16
N LEU A 47 -20.77 5.46 7.21
CA LEU A 47 -22.20 5.17 7.05
C LEU A 47 -22.45 3.72 6.63
N ASP A 48 -21.45 3.03 6.06
CA ASP A 48 -21.53 1.64 5.65
C ASP A 48 -20.68 0.71 6.54
N PHE A 49 -21.18 -0.50 6.77
CA PHE A 49 -20.48 -1.58 7.47
C PHE A 49 -19.14 -1.91 6.79
N THR A 50 -19.06 -1.79 5.47
CA THR A 50 -17.82 -2.04 4.72
C THR A 50 -16.73 -1.02 5.03
N ALA A 51 -17.09 0.26 5.24
CA ALA A 51 -16.15 1.34 5.56
C ALA A 51 -15.38 1.09 6.88
N ARG A 52 -16.04 0.42 7.85
CA ARG A 52 -15.43 0.08 9.14
C ARG A 52 -14.21 -0.83 9.03
N TYR A 53 -14.19 -1.71 8.03
CA TYR A 53 -13.03 -2.60 7.83
C TYR A 53 -11.80 -1.82 7.40
N TYR A 54 -11.97 -0.81 6.54
CA TYR A 54 -10.85 0.03 6.08
C TYR A 54 -10.35 0.94 7.20
N MET A 55 -11.26 1.54 7.98
CA MET A 55 -10.89 2.31 9.18
C MET A 55 -10.13 1.44 10.20
N ALA A 56 -10.58 0.21 10.44
CA ALA A 56 -9.91 -0.71 11.35
C ALA A 56 -8.51 -1.10 10.85
N ALA A 57 -8.36 -1.29 9.53
CA ALA A 57 -7.05 -1.55 8.94
C ALA A 57 -6.08 -0.39 9.14
N GLU A 58 -6.54 0.84 8.93
CA GLU A 58 -5.74 2.05 9.12
C GLU A 58 -5.32 2.23 10.59
N LEU A 59 -6.26 2.04 11.53
CA LEU A 59 -6.00 2.07 12.96
C LEU A 59 -4.93 1.04 13.36
N ALA A 60 -5.06 -0.20 12.87
CA ALA A 60 -4.07 -1.24 13.15
C ALA A 60 -2.67 -0.86 12.64
N GLY A 61 -2.57 -0.22 11.46
CA GLY A 61 -1.31 0.30 10.95
C GLY A 61 -0.72 1.42 11.82
N LYS A 62 -1.54 2.39 12.23
CA LYS A 62 -1.14 3.47 13.14
C LYS A 62 -0.66 2.94 14.50
N GLU A 63 -1.35 1.95 15.06
CA GLU A 63 -0.95 1.29 16.29
C GLU A 63 0.37 0.52 16.14
N ALA A 64 0.54 -0.22 15.04
CA ALA A 64 1.79 -0.91 14.74
C ALA A 64 2.95 0.08 14.64
N GLN A 65 2.74 1.24 14.00
CA GLN A 65 3.73 2.31 13.91
C GLN A 65 4.08 2.87 15.30
N ALA A 66 3.07 3.20 16.10
CA ALA A 66 3.28 3.74 17.45
C ALA A 66 4.04 2.76 18.36
N ASN A 67 3.77 1.46 18.21
CA ASN A 67 4.41 0.39 18.96
C ASN A 67 5.73 -0.10 18.32
N SER A 68 6.15 0.47 17.18
CA SER A 68 7.32 0.03 16.39
C SER A 68 7.31 -1.49 16.09
N THR A 69 6.13 -2.05 15.81
CA THR A 69 5.94 -3.48 15.61
C THR A 69 6.17 -3.83 14.14
N THR A 70 7.14 -4.69 13.85
CA THR A 70 7.41 -5.11 12.47
C THR A 70 6.37 -6.15 12.01
N ASP A 71 5.90 -6.02 10.76
CA ASP A 71 5.07 -7.03 10.07
C ASP A 71 3.66 -7.31 10.65
N GLN A 72 3.11 -6.39 11.44
CA GLN A 72 1.78 -6.57 12.04
C GLN A 72 0.65 -6.66 11.00
N CYS A 73 0.79 -5.95 9.88
CA CYS A 73 -0.18 -5.98 8.78
C CYS A 73 -0.16 -7.31 8.01
N GLY A 74 1.01 -7.94 7.83
CA GLY A 74 1.10 -9.25 7.18
C GLY A 74 0.42 -10.34 8.01
N VAL A 75 0.62 -10.32 9.32
CA VAL A 75 -0.04 -11.24 10.27
C VAL A 75 -1.56 -11.06 10.28
N MET A 76 -2.04 -9.81 10.18
CA MET A 76 -3.47 -9.50 10.20
C MET A 76 -4.19 -9.90 8.90
N TYR A 77 -3.47 -9.93 7.77
CA TYR A 77 -4.01 -10.24 6.45
C TYR A 77 -3.23 -11.38 5.77
N PRO A 78 -3.23 -12.61 6.33
CA PRO A 78 -2.36 -13.70 5.91
C PRO A 78 -2.73 -14.30 4.54
N ASN A 79 -3.95 -14.06 4.07
CA ASN A 79 -4.43 -14.52 2.76
C ASN A 79 -4.05 -13.55 1.61
N CYS A 80 -3.25 -12.53 1.91
CA CYS A 80 -2.67 -11.66 0.90
C CYS A 80 -1.16 -11.84 0.84
N ASP A 81 -0.66 -12.41 -0.25
CA ASP A 81 0.79 -12.61 -0.45
C ASP A 81 1.53 -11.34 -0.88
N THR A 82 0.84 -10.42 -1.57
CA THR A 82 1.45 -9.20 -2.14
C THR A 82 0.44 -8.08 -2.11
N SER A 83 0.78 -7.00 -1.39
CA SER A 83 -0.06 -5.82 -1.29
C SER A 83 0.09 -4.91 -2.53
N LEU A 84 -0.81 -3.94 -2.69
CA LEU A 84 -0.70 -2.92 -3.74
C LEU A 84 0.62 -2.12 -3.63
N LEU A 85 1.11 -1.87 -2.41
CA LEU A 85 2.34 -1.11 -2.18
C LEU A 85 3.57 -1.90 -2.64
N ASP A 86 3.59 -3.21 -2.41
CA ASP A 86 4.64 -4.11 -2.91
C ASP A 86 4.66 -4.15 -4.44
N PHE A 87 3.46 -4.16 -5.05
CA PHE A 87 3.32 -4.17 -6.50
C PHE A 87 3.83 -2.87 -7.14
N VAL A 88 3.45 -1.72 -6.59
CA VAL A 88 3.91 -0.41 -7.11
C VAL A 88 5.43 -0.28 -6.99
N SER A 89 6.02 -0.74 -5.89
CA SER A 89 7.47 -0.75 -5.69
C SER A 89 8.17 -1.64 -6.70
N THR A 90 7.69 -2.88 -6.87
CA THR A 90 8.28 -3.87 -7.79
C THR A 90 8.19 -3.42 -9.25
N VAL A 91 7.06 -2.86 -9.67
CA VAL A 91 6.88 -2.36 -11.05
C VAL A 91 7.74 -1.14 -11.30
N GLY A 92 7.84 -0.22 -10.32
CA GLY A 92 8.71 0.95 -10.39
C GLY A 92 10.17 0.58 -10.62
N GLU A 93 10.70 -0.36 -9.84
CA GLU A 93 12.07 -0.86 -10.00
C GLU A 93 12.31 -1.53 -11.36
N ARG A 94 11.39 -2.39 -11.80
CA ARG A 94 11.52 -3.10 -13.09
C ARG A 94 11.47 -2.15 -14.29
N ILE A 95 10.57 -1.16 -14.27
CA ILE A 95 10.50 -0.16 -15.33
C ILE A 95 11.78 0.67 -15.34
N THR A 96 12.25 1.09 -14.17
CA THR A 96 13.48 1.87 -14.05
C THR A 96 14.69 1.07 -14.56
N ASP A 97 14.85 -0.18 -14.16
CA ASP A 97 15.92 -1.07 -14.66
C ASP A 97 15.83 -1.27 -16.18
N LYS A 98 14.62 -1.47 -16.71
CA LYS A 98 14.42 -1.62 -18.16
C LYS A 98 14.77 -0.34 -18.91
N LEU A 99 14.39 0.83 -18.40
CA LEU A 99 14.72 2.12 -19.00
C LEU A 99 16.23 2.39 -18.92
N VAL A 100 16.86 2.20 -17.75
CA VAL A 100 18.31 2.32 -17.58
C VAL A 100 19.04 1.43 -18.58
N ARG A 101 18.63 0.17 -18.74
CA ARG A 101 19.22 -0.75 -19.74
C ARG A 101 19.00 -0.29 -21.18
N LEU A 102 17.85 0.30 -21.51
CA LEU A 102 17.57 0.83 -22.84
C LEU A 102 18.43 2.06 -23.15
N PHE A 103 18.55 3.01 -22.22
CA PHE A 103 19.37 4.21 -22.39
C PHE A 103 20.87 3.89 -22.38
N MET A 104 21.33 2.99 -21.51
CA MET A 104 22.73 2.54 -21.44
C MET A 104 23.13 1.70 -22.66
N LYS A 105 22.19 0.99 -23.29
CA LYS A 105 22.44 0.30 -24.59
C LYS A 105 22.54 1.24 -25.78
N GLY A 106 22.04 2.47 -25.67
CA GLY A 106 22.06 3.47 -26.73
C GLY A 106 23.28 4.41 -26.72
N SER A 107 24.26 4.18 -25.84
CA SER A 107 25.44 5.06 -25.67
C SER A 107 26.74 4.47 -26.27
N TRP A 108 26.64 3.61 -27.30
CA TRP A 108 27.77 3.17 -28.14
C TRP A 108 27.38 3.23 -29.60
#